data_AF-E6VDH4-F1
#
_entry.id   AF-E6VDH4-F1
#
_cell.length_a   1.000
_cell.length_b   1.000
_cell.length_c   1.000
_cell.angle_alpha   90.00
_cell.angle_beta   90.00
_cell.angle_gamma   90.00
#
_symmetry.space_group_name_H-M   'P 1'
#
loop_
_entity.id
_entity.type
_entity.pdbx_description
1 polymer ?
#
loop_
_entity_poly.entity_id
_entity_poly.type
_entity_poly.pdbx_seq_one_letter_code
_entity_poly.pdbx_strand_id
1 'polypeptide(L)'
;MPEKRKSSASDSGKRKPWVDPDDAPELTDEMLDRAVYRVGGKIVRRGRPPLGAQPKNSVTLRLDADVLDAYRALGRGWQSQINADLRRVRKLKKA
;
A
#
# COMPACT_ATOMS: atom_id res chain seq x y z
N MET A 1 71.54 26.90 37.38
CA MET A 1 70.20 26.60 36.83
C MET A 1 70.15 27.07 35.39
N PRO A 2 69.59 26.27 34.48
CA PRO A 2 68.46 26.78 33.71
C PRO A 2 67.30 25.78 33.63
N GLU A 3 66.10 26.34 33.83
CA GLU A 3 64.78 25.71 33.85
C GLU A 3 64.37 25.04 32.53
N LYS A 4 63.83 23.81 32.65
CA LYS A 4 63.07 23.13 31.59
C LYS A 4 61.76 23.88 31.34
N ARG A 5 61.54 24.28 30.09
CA ARG A 5 60.36 25.03 29.65
C ARG A 5 59.11 24.13 29.60
N LYS A 6 58.01 24.68 30.09
CA LYS A 6 56.65 24.12 30.19
C LYS A 6 56.13 23.53 28.88
N SER A 7 55.43 22.40 29.06
CA SER A 7 54.55 21.69 28.13
C SER A 7 53.60 22.64 27.39
N SER A 8 53.62 22.63 26.06
CA SER A 8 52.60 23.28 25.23
C SER A 8 51.57 22.27 24.76
N ALA A 9 50.32 22.61 25.05
CA ALA A 9 49.07 21.91 24.74
C ALA A 9 49.02 21.23 23.36
N SER A 10 48.44 20.04 23.33
CA SER A 10 48.07 19.34 22.10
C SER A 10 46.98 20.13 21.37
N ASP A 11 47.35 20.68 20.22
CA ASP A 11 46.46 21.25 19.22
C ASP A 11 45.37 20.22 18.86
N SER A 12 44.16 20.42 19.36
CA SER A 12 42.99 19.64 18.98
C SER A 12 42.53 20.11 17.60
N GLY A 13 43.32 19.80 16.58
CA GLY A 13 42.99 20.01 15.18
C GLY A 13 41.67 19.32 14.85
N LYS A 14 40.72 20.11 14.36
CA LYS A 14 39.36 19.67 14.03
C LYS A 14 39.42 18.55 12.99
N ARG A 15 39.17 17.31 13.41
CA ARG A 15 39.02 16.17 12.50
C ARG A 15 37.66 16.29 11.82
N LYS A 16 37.66 16.33 10.47
CA LYS A 16 36.41 16.25 9.70
C LYS A 16 35.74 14.91 10.02
N PRO A 17 34.41 14.85 10.26
CA PRO A 17 33.72 13.59 10.45
C PRO A 17 33.92 12.74 9.19
N TRP A 18 34.33 11.49 9.38
CA TRP A 18 34.34 10.52 8.29
C TRP A 18 32.89 10.25 7.88
N VAL A 19 32.60 10.46 6.60
CA VAL A 19 31.30 10.15 6.00
C VAL A 19 31.45 8.77 5.38
N ASP A 20 30.59 7.84 5.79
CA ASP A 20 30.56 6.50 5.22
C ASP A 20 30.17 6.62 3.74
N PRO A 21 30.99 6.11 2.81
CA PRO A 21 30.65 6.08 1.38
C PRO A 21 29.33 5.35 1.07
N ASP A 22 28.89 4.47 1.97
CA ASP A 22 27.63 3.74 1.88
C ASP A 22 26.46 4.44 2.61
N ASP A 23 26.69 5.61 3.23
CA ASP A 23 25.62 6.37 3.87
C ASP A 23 24.64 6.89 2.82
N ALA A 24 23.37 6.50 2.97
CA ALA A 24 22.34 6.86 2.02
C ALA A 24 21.99 8.35 2.17
N PRO A 25 21.71 9.07 1.07
CA PRO A 25 21.24 10.44 1.15
C PRO A 25 19.91 10.51 1.92
N GLU A 26 19.72 11.61 2.65
CA GLU A 26 18.48 11.89 3.37
C GLU A 26 17.26 11.83 2.45
N LEU A 27 16.16 11.28 2.96
CA LEU A 27 14.93 11.12 2.21
C LEU A 27 14.19 12.46 2.16
N THR A 28 14.25 13.15 1.02
CA THR A 28 13.60 14.45 0.85
C THR A 28 12.10 14.30 0.53
N ASP A 29 11.31 15.35 0.79
CA ASP A 29 9.88 15.38 0.46
C ASP A 29 9.62 15.23 -1.05
N GLU A 30 10.46 15.84 -1.89
CA GLU A 30 10.40 15.66 -3.35
C GLU A 30 10.64 14.20 -3.79
N MET A 31 11.47 13.47 -3.04
CA MET A 31 11.71 12.04 -3.26
C MET A 31 10.50 11.20 -2.85
N LEU A 32 9.80 11.59 -1.77
CA LEU A 32 8.55 10.97 -1.33
C LEU A 32 7.41 11.23 -2.31
N ASP A 33 7.29 12.44 -2.82
CA ASP A 33 6.23 12.83 -3.77
C ASP A 33 6.28 12.01 -5.07
N ARG A 34 7.48 11.68 -5.55
CA ARG A 34 7.67 10.82 -6.72
C ARG A 34 7.77 9.33 -6.40
N ALA A 35 7.69 8.94 -5.13
CA ALA A 35 7.91 7.55 -4.72
C ALA A 35 6.79 6.63 -5.22
N VAL A 36 7.18 5.42 -5.66
CA VAL A 36 6.24 4.39 -6.11
C VAL A 36 6.34 3.18 -5.18
N TYR A 37 5.21 2.82 -4.56
CA TYR A 37 5.15 1.64 -3.70
C TYR A 37 5.27 0.35 -4.53
N ARG A 38 6.28 -0.47 -4.23
CA ARG A 38 6.56 -1.74 -4.93
C ARG A 38 6.71 -2.88 -3.94
N VAL A 39 6.16 -4.04 -4.26
CA VAL A 39 6.34 -5.30 -3.51
C VAL A 39 6.79 -6.37 -4.50
N GLY A 40 7.94 -7.01 -4.25
CA GLY A 40 8.50 -8.04 -5.14
C GLY A 40 8.72 -7.56 -6.58
N GLY A 41 9.13 -6.30 -6.76
CA GLY A 41 9.37 -5.68 -8.07
C GLY A 41 8.12 -5.15 -8.80
N LYS A 42 6.91 -5.43 -8.31
CA LYS A 42 5.64 -4.98 -8.93
C LYS A 42 5.12 -3.71 -8.26
N ILE A 43 4.60 -2.78 -9.07
CA ILE A 43 3.97 -1.54 -8.60
C ILE A 43 2.62 -1.88 -7.96
N VAL A 44 2.44 -1.54 -6.69
CA VAL A 44 1.19 -1.74 -5.95
C VAL A 44 0.50 -0.40 -5.79
N ARG A 45 -0.57 -0.18 -6.57
CA ARG A 45 -1.39 1.04 -6.49
C ARG A 45 -2.45 0.88 -5.39
N ARG A 46 -2.60 1.87 -4.52
CA ARG A 46 -3.74 1.97 -3.59
C ARG A 46 -4.98 2.39 -4.39
N GLY A 47 -6.02 1.56 -4.47
CA GLY A 47 -7.24 1.85 -5.23
C GLY A 47 -7.99 0.61 -5.74
N ARG A 48 -9.03 0.84 -6.56
CA ARG A 48 -9.91 -0.17 -7.21
C ARG A 48 -9.13 -1.43 -7.62
N PRO A 49 -9.70 -2.64 -7.45
CA PRO A 49 -9.06 -3.90 -7.82
C PRO A 49 -8.31 -3.80 -9.15
N PRO A 50 -7.09 -4.36 -9.24
CA PRO A 50 -6.31 -4.34 -10.47
C PRO A 50 -7.14 -4.92 -11.62
N LEU A 51 -6.92 -4.42 -12.84
CA LEU A 51 -7.64 -4.79 -14.08
C LEU A 51 -7.67 -6.30 -14.42
N GLY A 52 -7.03 -7.16 -13.62
CA GLY A 52 -7.10 -8.63 -13.71
C GLY A 52 -8.07 -9.30 -12.72
N ALA A 53 -8.68 -8.57 -11.79
CA ALA A 53 -9.77 -9.07 -10.97
C ALA A 53 -11.08 -8.90 -11.76
N GLN A 54 -11.74 -10.00 -12.14
CA GLN A 54 -13.03 -9.98 -12.84
C GLN A 54 -14.05 -9.15 -12.04
N PRO A 55 -14.30 -7.88 -12.42
CA PRO A 55 -15.11 -6.99 -11.60
C PRO A 55 -16.60 -7.34 -11.78
N LYS A 56 -17.42 -7.02 -10.77
CA LYS A 56 -18.87 -7.14 -10.90
C LYS A 56 -19.36 -6.10 -11.91
N ASN A 57 -20.01 -6.55 -12.96
CA ASN A 57 -20.64 -5.67 -13.94
C ASN A 57 -22.01 -5.23 -13.41
N SER A 58 -22.27 -3.91 -13.42
CA SER A 58 -23.60 -3.38 -13.16
C SER A 58 -24.46 -3.58 -14.41
N VAL A 59 -25.53 -4.34 -14.28
CA VAL A 59 -26.48 -4.60 -15.38
C VAL A 59 -27.89 -4.22 -14.93
N THR A 60 -28.68 -3.70 -15.87
CA THR A 60 -30.11 -3.44 -15.64
C THR A 60 -30.89 -4.71 -15.96
N LEU A 61 -31.38 -5.41 -14.93
CA LEU A 61 -32.17 -6.63 -15.03
C LEU A 61 -33.53 -6.42 -14.38
N ARG A 62 -34.60 -6.90 -15.01
CA ARG A 62 -35.94 -6.97 -14.41
C ARG A 62 -36.11 -8.31 -13.72
N LEU A 63 -36.60 -8.28 -12.49
CA LEU A 63 -36.93 -9.44 -11.68
C LEU A 63 -38.41 -9.33 -11.30
N ASP A 64 -39.05 -10.48 -11.05
CA ASP A 64 -40.40 -10.51 -10.51
C ASP A 64 -40.44 -9.85 -9.12
N ALA A 65 -41.56 -9.20 -8.81
CA ALA A 65 -41.71 -8.40 -7.60
C ALA A 65 -41.60 -9.23 -6.33
N ASP A 66 -42.21 -10.42 -6.31
CA ASP A 66 -42.16 -11.38 -5.21
C ASP A 66 -40.74 -11.86 -4.90
N VAL A 67 -39.94 -12.12 -5.94
CA VAL A 67 -38.53 -12.49 -5.81
C VAL A 67 -37.75 -11.34 -5.20
N LEU A 68 -37.94 -10.11 -5.71
CA LEU A 68 -37.23 -8.94 -5.20
C LEU A 68 -37.57 -8.68 -3.73
N ASP A 69 -38.84 -8.81 -3.35
CA ASP A 69 -39.31 -8.61 -1.98
C ASP A 69 -38.78 -9.68 -1.03
N ALA A 70 -38.78 -10.95 -1.45
CA ALA A 70 -38.20 -12.05 -0.69
C ALA A 70 -36.71 -11.82 -0.38
N TYR A 71 -35.92 -11.33 -1.35
CA TYR A 71 -34.52 -10.99 -1.09
C TYR A 71 -34.38 -9.74 -0.23
N ARG A 72 -35.16 -8.67 -0.48
CA ARG A 72 -35.11 -7.44 0.34
C ARG A 72 -35.43 -7.71 1.81
N ALA A 73 -36.33 -8.66 2.09
CA ALA A 73 -36.67 -9.08 3.46
C ALA A 73 -35.47 -9.70 4.22
N LEU A 74 -34.45 -10.21 3.53
CA LEU A 74 -33.21 -10.69 4.15
C LEU A 74 -32.36 -9.56 4.75
N GLY A 75 -32.67 -8.30 4.45
CA GLY A 75 -32.01 -7.14 5.01
C GLY A 75 -30.66 -6.82 4.36
N ARG A 76 -29.68 -6.40 5.18
CA ARG A 76 -28.40 -5.87 4.69
C ARG A 76 -27.65 -6.95 3.90
N GLY A 77 -27.32 -6.64 2.64
CA GLY A 77 -26.52 -7.53 1.79
C GLY A 77 -27.33 -8.46 0.89
N TRP A 78 -28.66 -8.28 0.78
CA TRP A 78 -29.50 -9.08 -0.11
C TRP A 78 -29.01 -9.12 -1.58
N GLN A 79 -28.40 -8.04 -2.08
CA GLN A 79 -27.79 -7.99 -3.42
C GLN A 79 -26.59 -8.95 -3.57
N SER A 80 -25.83 -9.16 -2.50
CA SER A 80 -24.75 -10.15 -2.51
C SER A 80 -25.32 -11.57 -2.44
N GLN A 81 -26.42 -11.75 -1.71
CA GLN A 81 -27.09 -13.04 -1.58
C GLN A 81 -27.69 -13.50 -2.91
N ILE A 82 -28.44 -12.65 -3.61
CA ILE A 82 -29.00 -12.99 -4.93
C ILE A 82 -27.90 -13.35 -5.93
N ASN A 83 -26.77 -12.63 -5.92
CA ASN A 83 -25.63 -12.97 -6.76
C ASN A 83 -25.00 -14.32 -6.37
N ALA A 84 -24.93 -14.66 -5.08
CA ALA A 84 -24.44 -15.96 -4.62
C ALA A 84 -25.37 -17.11 -5.07
N ASP A 85 -26.68 -16.89 -5.01
CA ASP A 85 -27.69 -17.88 -5.40
C ASP A 85 -27.68 -18.10 -6.92
N LEU A 86 -27.58 -17.03 -7.71
CA LEU A 86 -27.39 -17.12 -9.16
C LEU A 86 -26.13 -17.92 -9.53
N ARG A 87 -25.02 -17.73 -8.82
CA ARG A 87 -23.80 -18.52 -9.02
C ARG A 87 -23.99 -19.99 -8.68
N ARG A 88 -24.70 -20.29 -7.59
CA ARG A 88 -25.00 -21.67 -7.18
C ARG A 88 -25.82 -22.40 -8.24
N VAL A 89 -26.92 -21.78 -8.70
CA VAL A 89 -27.81 -22.35 -9.72
C VAL A 89 -27.08 -22.56 -11.05
N ARG A 90 -26.22 -21.61 -11.44
CA ARG A 90 -25.39 -21.71 -12.66
C ARG A 90 -24.13 -22.57 -12.48
N LYS A 91 -23.91 -23.17 -11.30
CA LYS A 91 -22.72 -23.97 -10.96
C LYS A 91 -21.39 -23.23 -11.22
N LEU A 92 -21.37 -21.92 -10.98
CA LEU A 92 -20.17 -21.09 -11.14
C LEU A 92 -19.28 -21.21 -9.91
N LYS A 93 -17.98 -21.43 -10.13
CA LYS A 93 -16.99 -21.47 -9.05
C LYS A 93 -16.92 -20.13 -8.32
N LYS A 94 -16.70 -20.17 -7.00
CA LYS A 94 -16.45 -18.98 -6.18
C LYS A 94 -15.17 -18.32 -6.71
N ALA A 95 -15.27 -17.05 -7.09
CA ALA A 95 -14.12 -16.23 -7.49
C ALA A 95 -13.45 -15.66 -6.24
#